data_AF-A0A7X7Q450-F1
#
_entry.id   AF-A0A7X7Q450-F1
#
_cell.length_a   1.000
_cell.length_b   1.000
_cell.length_c   1.000
_cell.angle_alpha   90.00
_cell.angle_beta   90.00
_cell.angle_gamma   90.00
#
_symmetry.space_group_name_H-M   'P 1'
#
loop_
_entity.id
_entity.type
_entity.pdbx_description
1 polymer ?
#
loop_
_entity_poly.entity_id
_entity_poly.type
_entity_poly.pdbx_seq_one_letter_code
_entity_poly.pdbx_strand_id
1 'polypeptide(L)'
;MWPSKPIGSGAFVAENMLMTRYDFWYTNISMPFPGEGYINFGIIGVILFAFILSLVSKLTDEFYKYNDLRLILSLYVSFHMVFMLRGDLMSSFAYLVGILLAIFFVPLFLNRLNYKASKIK
;
A
#
# COMPACT_ATOMS: atom_id res chain seq x y z
N MET A 1 14.01 -12.88 -16.98
CA MET A 1 13.11 -13.71 -16.15
C MET A 1 13.61 -13.60 -14.72
N TRP A 2 12.75 -13.28 -13.75
CA TRP A 2 13.16 -13.33 -12.34
C TRP A 2 13.39 -14.80 -11.97
N PRO A 3 14.59 -15.18 -11.51
CA PRO A 3 14.92 -16.59 -11.23
C PRO A 3 14.23 -17.15 -9.98
N SER A 4 13.71 -16.29 -9.11
CA SER A 4 13.05 -16.65 -7.86
C SER A 4 11.92 -15.67 -7.51
N LYS A 5 11.05 -16.06 -6.57
CA LYS A 5 9.92 -15.23 -6.09
C LYS A 5 10.46 -13.88 -5.57
N PRO A 6 9.82 -12.74 -5.89
CA PRO A 6 10.21 -11.46 -5.32
C PRO A 6 10.15 -11.54 -3.80
N ILE A 7 11.27 -11.24 -3.17
CA ILE A 7 11.46 -11.23 -1.72
C ILE A 7 11.22 -9.79 -1.26
N GLY A 8 10.47 -9.62 -0.17
CA GLY A 8 10.25 -8.31 0.44
C GLY A 8 11.57 -7.70 0.94
N SER A 9 11.70 -6.37 0.91
CA SER A 9 12.96 -5.70 1.24
C SER A 9 13.40 -5.98 2.67
N GLY A 10 12.45 -6.20 3.59
CA GLY A 10 12.75 -6.61 4.96
C GLY A 10 13.43 -7.99 5.06
N ALA A 11 12.95 -8.97 4.30
CA ALA A 11 13.58 -10.29 4.22
C ALA A 11 14.93 -10.24 3.49
N PHE A 12 15.06 -9.39 2.47
CA PHE A 12 16.33 -9.15 1.79
C PHE A 12 17.40 -8.59 2.74
N VAL A 13 17.07 -7.60 3.57
CA VAL A 13 18.01 -7.07 4.58
C VAL A 13 18.32 -8.09 5.67
N ALA A 14 17.31 -8.86 6.09
CA ALA A 14 17.48 -9.92 7.07
C ALA A 14 18.52 -10.94 6.60
N GLU A 15 18.30 -11.55 5.44
CA GLU A 15 19.16 -12.62 4.89
C GLU A 15 20.58 -12.12 4.57
N ASN A 16 20.71 -10.93 3.98
CA ASN A 16 22.02 -10.48 3.49
C ASN A 16 22.88 -9.78 4.55
N MET A 17 22.27 -9.19 5.58
CA MET A 17 22.99 -8.36 6.55
C MET A 17 22.83 -8.82 7.99
N LEU A 18 21.59 -9.06 8.45
CA LEU A 18 21.34 -9.34 9.86
C LEU A 18 21.73 -10.79 10.21
N MET A 19 21.37 -11.75 9.38
CA MET A 19 21.72 -13.16 9.62
C MET A 19 23.22 -13.43 9.44
N THR A 20 23.90 -12.69 8.55
CA THR A 20 25.33 -12.88 8.28
C THR A 20 26.25 -12.12 9.23
N ARG A 21 25.82 -10.96 9.75
CA ARG A 21 26.68 -10.09 10.59
C ARG A 21 26.26 -10.02 12.05
N TYR A 22 25.02 -10.40 12.40
CA TYR A 22 24.44 -10.16 13.72
C TYR A 22 23.73 -11.40 14.31
N ASP A 23 24.00 -12.61 13.81
CA ASP A 23 23.39 -13.89 14.27
C ASP A 23 21.86 -13.85 14.38
N PHE A 24 21.23 -13.10 13.48
CA PHE A 24 19.77 -13.04 13.40
C PHE A 24 19.21 -14.35 12.84
N TRP A 25 18.04 -14.78 13.32
CA TRP A 25 17.48 -16.10 13.00
C TRP A 25 16.10 -16.06 12.33
N TYR A 26 15.55 -14.86 12.09
CA TYR A 26 14.25 -14.66 11.45
C TYR A 26 14.31 -13.62 10.33
N THR A 27 13.50 -13.84 9.29
CA THR A 27 13.44 -12.99 8.08
C THR A 27 12.20 -12.10 8.02
N ASN A 28 11.25 -12.26 8.96
CA ASN A 28 10.03 -11.46 9.04
C ASN A 28 10.30 -10.13 9.74
N ILE A 29 11.00 -9.25 9.03
CA ILE A 29 11.36 -7.92 9.50
C ILE A 29 10.58 -6.91 8.68
N SER A 30 9.89 -5.99 9.33
CA SER A 30 9.25 -4.88 8.65
C SER A 30 10.31 -3.87 8.21
N MET A 31 10.36 -3.55 6.91
CA MET A 31 11.17 -2.46 6.40
C MET A 31 10.29 -1.22 6.24
N PRO A 32 10.43 -0.19 7.09
CA PRO A 32 9.57 0.97 7.04
C PRO A 32 9.78 1.76 5.74
N PHE A 33 8.79 2.56 5.37
CA PHE A 33 8.75 3.29 4.09
C PHE A 33 10.00 4.13 3.76
N PRO A 34 10.65 4.84 4.70
CA PRO A 34 11.93 5.51 4.43
C PRO A 34 13.08 4.54 4.13
N GLY A 35 13.07 3.37 4.76
CA GLY A 35 14.04 2.31 4.56
C GLY A 35 13.97 1.69 3.16
N GLU A 36 12.75 1.49 2.65
CA GLU A 36 12.51 1.09 1.26
C GLU A 36 13.09 2.12 0.27
N GLY A 37 12.85 3.41 0.52
CA GLY A 37 13.43 4.48 -0.29
C GLY A 37 14.97 4.44 -0.28
N TYR A 38 15.58 4.18 0.87
CA TYR A 38 17.02 4.07 1.00
C TYR A 38 17.61 2.86 0.25
N ILE A 39 16.96 1.69 0.30
CA ILE A 39 17.44 0.49 -0.41
C ILE A 39 17.37 0.69 -1.92
N ASN A 40 16.30 1.33 -2.43
CA ASN A 40 16.09 1.48 -3.86
C ASN A 40 16.91 2.60 -4.50
N PHE A 41 17.07 3.76 -3.82
CA PHE A 41 17.72 4.94 -4.41
C PHE A 41 18.68 5.67 -3.46
N GLY A 42 19.10 5.02 -2.36
CA GLY A 42 19.99 5.62 -1.36
C GLY A 42 19.34 6.81 -0.64
N ILE A 43 20.18 7.77 -0.20
CA ILE A 43 19.70 8.94 0.56
C ILE A 43 18.68 9.79 -0.24
N ILE A 44 18.83 9.83 -1.57
CA ILE A 44 17.91 10.55 -2.46
C ILE A 44 16.53 9.89 -2.45
N GLY A 45 16.48 8.56 -2.36
CA GLY A 45 15.23 7.81 -2.27
C GLY A 45 14.39 8.16 -1.05
N VAL A 46 15.02 8.44 0.09
CA VAL A 46 14.32 8.87 1.30
C VAL A 46 13.56 10.18 1.07
N ILE A 47 14.21 11.16 0.41
CA ILE A 47 13.61 12.46 0.08
C ILE A 47 12.48 12.28 -0.95
N LEU A 48 12.72 11.46 -1.98
CA LEU A 48 11.73 11.18 -3.01
C LEU A 48 10.47 10.52 -2.42
N PHE A 49 10.65 9.53 -1.53
CA PHE A 49 9.55 8.83 -0.87
C PHE A 49 8.76 9.77 0.05
N ALA A 50 9.42 10.67 0.77
CA ALA A 50 8.73 11.70 1.55
C ALA A 50 7.86 12.61 0.66
N PHE A 51 8.37 13.00 -0.52
CA PHE A 51 7.61 13.79 -1.48
C PHE A 51 6.39 13.02 -2.04
N ILE A 52 6.56 11.74 -2.39
CA ILE A 52 5.47 10.87 -2.83
C ILE A 52 4.41 10.75 -1.73
N LEU A 53 4.82 10.55 -0.48
CA LEU A 53 3.90 10.44 0.67
C LEU A 53 3.09 11.73 0.87
N SER A 54 3.74 12.89 0.74
CA SER A 54 3.08 14.20 0.79
C SER A 54 2.06 14.35 -0.34
N LEU A 55 2.40 13.93 -1.56
CA LEU A 55 1.50 14.00 -2.70
C LEU A 55 0.27 13.11 -2.52
N VAL A 56 0.47 11.87 -2.06
CA VAL A 56 -0.62 10.93 -1.75
C VAL A 56 -1.52 11.50 -0.65
N SER A 57 -0.94 12.07 0.41
CA SER A 57 -1.71 12.67 1.50
C SER A 57 -2.57 13.85 1.01
N LYS A 58 -1.99 14.74 0.19
CA LYS A 58 -2.72 15.85 -0.43
C LYS A 58 -3.83 15.36 -1.36
N LEU A 59 -3.58 14.32 -2.15
CA LEU A 59 -4.59 13.74 -3.03
C LEU A 59 -5.77 13.20 -2.22
N THR A 60 -5.49 12.43 -1.17
CA THR A 60 -6.49 11.87 -0.25
C THR A 60 -7.34 12.95 0.42
N ASP A 61 -6.73 14.07 0.80
CA ASP A 61 -7.39 15.23 1.42
C ASP A 61 -8.27 16.01 0.42
N GLU A 62 -7.90 16.10 -0.85
CA GLU A 62 -8.81 16.66 -1.86
C GLU A 62 -9.93 15.69 -2.23
N PHE A 63 -9.66 14.38 -2.21
CA PHE A 63 -10.60 13.37 -2.70
C PHE A 63 -11.86 13.23 -1.83
N TYR A 64 -11.76 13.48 -0.51
CA TYR A 64 -12.90 13.28 0.40
C TYR A 64 -14.06 14.26 0.13
N LYS A 65 -13.79 15.43 -0.46
CA LYS A 65 -14.76 16.53 -0.60
C LYS A 65 -15.85 16.30 -1.66
N TYR A 66 -15.72 15.27 -2.49
CA TYR A 66 -16.55 15.12 -3.69
C TYR A 66 -17.78 14.22 -3.53
N ASN A 67 -17.71 13.13 -2.76
CA ASN A 67 -18.80 12.15 -2.63
C ASN A 67 -18.57 11.21 -1.43
N ASP A 68 -19.64 10.63 -0.88
CA ASP A 68 -19.61 9.68 0.25
C ASP A 68 -18.72 8.45 -0.03
N LEU A 69 -18.77 7.92 -1.26
CA LEU A 69 -17.89 6.81 -1.66
C LEU A 69 -16.40 7.20 -1.59
N ARG A 70 -16.10 8.44 -1.98
CA ARG A 70 -14.72 8.96 -1.98
C ARG A 70 -14.26 9.32 -0.57
N LEU A 71 -15.17 9.70 0.31
CA LEU A 71 -14.91 9.86 1.74
C LEU A 71 -14.48 8.53 2.37
N ILE A 72 -15.22 7.44 2.13
CA ILE A 72 -14.87 6.10 2.63
C ILE A 72 -13.50 5.66 2.11
N LEU A 73 -13.25 5.89 0.82
CA LEU A 73 -11.96 5.59 0.20
C LEU A 73 -10.82 6.39 0.83
N SER A 74 -11.02 7.70 1.01
CA SER A 74 -10.04 8.60 1.63
C SER A 74 -9.71 8.19 3.07
N LEU A 75 -10.73 7.90 3.88
CA LEU A 75 -10.55 7.42 5.26
C LEU A 75 -9.77 6.09 5.30
N TYR A 76 -10.11 5.15 4.43
CA TYR A 76 -9.40 3.87 4.34
C TYR A 76 -7.92 4.08 4.01
N VAL A 77 -7.61 4.93 3.02
CA VAL A 77 -6.22 5.26 2.66
C VAL A 77 -5.50 5.89 3.85
N SER A 78 -6.10 6.83 4.56
CA SER A 78 -5.49 7.47 5.74
C SER A 78 -5.14 6.48 6.85
N PHE A 79 -6.01 5.52 7.16
CA PHE A 79 -5.69 4.46 8.14
C PHE A 79 -4.64 3.48 7.61
N HIS A 80 -4.73 3.12 6.33
CA HIS A 80 -3.79 2.20 5.69
C HIS A 80 -2.38 2.80 5.56
N MET A 81 -2.24 4.12 5.55
CA MET A 81 -0.94 4.81 5.59
C MET A 81 -0.16 4.49 6.86
N VAL A 82 -0.83 4.29 8.01
CA VAL A 82 -0.15 3.86 9.24
C VAL A 82 0.45 2.46 9.08
N PHE A 83 -0.29 1.56 8.42
CA PHE A 83 0.20 0.22 8.10
C PHE A 83 1.37 0.26 7.11
N MET A 84 1.26 1.06 6.05
CA MET A 84 2.30 1.22 5.03
C MET A 84 3.58 1.86 5.55
N LEU A 85 3.48 2.83 6.47
CA LEU A 85 4.66 3.49 7.04
C LEU A 85 5.47 2.56 7.95
N ARG A 86 4.81 1.60 8.61
CA ARG A 86 5.45 0.60 9.48
C ARG A 86 5.90 -0.65 8.73
N GLY A 87 5.07 -1.14 7.81
CA GLY A 87 5.24 -2.43 7.14
C GLY A 87 6.06 -2.37 5.86
N ASP A 88 6.17 -3.53 5.21
CA ASP A 88 6.80 -3.68 3.88
C ASP A 88 5.90 -3.07 2.80
N LEU A 89 6.50 -2.32 1.86
CA LEU A 89 5.79 -1.68 0.77
C LEU A 89 5.07 -2.69 -0.14
N MET A 90 5.66 -3.85 -0.41
CA MET A 90 5.11 -4.86 -1.32
C MET A 90 3.77 -5.39 -0.82
N SER A 91 3.70 -5.81 0.44
CA SER A 91 2.47 -6.34 1.03
C SER A 91 1.44 -5.23 1.25
N SER A 92 1.88 -4.07 1.75
CA SER A 92 1.03 -2.91 1.98
C SER A 92 0.37 -2.40 0.70
N PHE A 93 1.10 -2.37 -0.42
CA PHE A 93 0.58 -1.96 -1.71
C PHE A 93 -0.43 -2.97 -2.27
N ALA A 94 -0.16 -4.28 -2.15
CA ALA A 94 -1.08 -5.31 -2.61
C ALA A 94 -2.44 -5.23 -1.89
N TYR A 95 -2.44 -5.07 -0.57
CA TYR A 95 -3.67 -4.90 0.22
C TYR A 95 -4.39 -3.59 -0.09
N LEU A 96 -3.64 -2.50 -0.26
CA LEU A 96 -4.20 -1.19 -0.62
C LEU A 96 -4.99 -1.30 -1.93
N VAL A 97 -4.36 -1.80 -3.00
CA VAL A 97 -5.00 -1.92 -4.32
C VAL A 97 -6.21 -2.85 -4.27
N GLY A 98 -6.09 -4.01 -3.61
CA GLY A 98 -7.19 -4.97 -3.49
C GLY A 98 -8.44 -4.37 -2.84
N ILE A 99 -8.25 -3.63 -1.74
CA ILE A 99 -9.37 -3.03 -1.01
C ILE A 99 -9.92 -1.79 -1.73
N LEU A 100 -9.07 -0.97 -2.35
CA LEU A 100 -9.53 0.14 -3.18
C LEU A 100 -10.41 -0.32 -4.35
N LEU A 101 -10.01 -1.41 -5.02
CA LEU A 101 -10.82 -2.02 -6.07
C LEU A 101 -12.14 -2.55 -5.51
N ALA A 102 -12.14 -3.21 -4.34
CA ALA A 102 -13.38 -3.68 -3.73
C ALA A 102 -14.33 -2.53 -3.39
N ILE A 103 -13.84 -1.45 -2.77
CA ILE A 103 -14.65 -0.27 -2.42
C ILE A 103 -15.26 0.35 -3.68
N PHE A 104 -14.56 0.37 -4.81
CA PHE A 104 -15.09 0.96 -6.04
C PHE A 104 -16.04 0.02 -6.82
N PHE A 105 -15.64 -1.24 -7.02
CA PHE A 105 -16.36 -2.17 -7.88
C PHE A 105 -17.59 -2.81 -7.24
N VAL A 106 -17.57 -3.08 -5.92
CA VAL A 106 -18.72 -3.68 -5.21
C VAL A 106 -19.98 -2.81 -5.33
N PRO A 107 -19.98 -1.51 -4.98
CA PRO A 107 -21.19 -0.69 -5.10
C PRO A 107 -21.63 -0.50 -6.56
N LEU A 108 -20.71 -0.42 -7.52
CA LEU A 108 -21.05 -0.39 -8.94
C LEU A 108 -21.77 -1.67 -9.39
N PHE A 109 -21.27 -2.83 -8.96
CA PHE A 109 -21.88 -4.11 -9.27
C PHE A 109 -23.27 -4.24 -8.65
N LEU A 110 -23.43 -3.88 -7.37
CA LEU A 110 -24.71 -3.89 -6.66
C LEU A 110 -25.73 -2.93 -7.30
N ASN A 111 -25.32 -1.72 -7.67
CA ASN A 111 -26.19 -0.76 -8.36
C ASN A 111 -26.68 -1.30 -9.70
N ARG A 112 -25.81 -2.01 -10.44
CA ARG A 112 -26.18 -2.63 -11.73
C ARG A 112 -27.19 -3.76 -11.56
N LEU A 113 -27.08 -4.55 -10.48
CA LEU A 113 -28.05 -5.60 -10.15
C LEU A 113 -29.40 -5.02 -9.75
N ASN A 114 -29.41 -4.00 -8.87
CA ASN A 114 -30.64 -3.34 -8.44
C ASN A 114 -31.39 -2.65 -9.58
N TYR A 115 -30.68 -1.98 -10.49
CA TYR A 115 -31.29 -1.37 -11.67
C TYR A 115 -31.95 -2.40 -12.60
N LYS A 116 -31.33 -3.58 -12.78
CA LYS A 116 -31.95 -4.66 -13.55
C LYS A 116 -33.20 -5.20 -12.85
N ALA A 117 -33.17 -5.35 -11.53
CA ALA A 117 -34.31 -5.84 -10.75
C ALA A 117 -35.50 -4.87 -10.78
N SER A 118 -35.27 -3.56 -10.77
CA SER A 118 -36.36 -2.57 -10.83
C SER A 118 -37.02 -2.47 -12.21
N LYS A 119 -36.32 -2.88 -13.28
CA LYS A 119 -36.82 -2.82 -14.66
C LYS A 119 -37.66 -4.04 -15.07
N ILE A 120 -37.67 -5.07 -14.24
CA ILE A 120 -38.40 -6.33 -14.44
C ILE A 120 -39.75 -6.34 -13.69
N LYS A 121 -39.93 -5.43 -12.71
CA LYS A 121 -41.22 -5.13 -12.08
C LYS A 121 -41.99 -4.10 -12.89
#